data_AF-A0A939MHZ4-F1
#
_entry.id   AF-A0A939MHZ4-F1
#
_cell.length_a   1.000
_cell.length_b   1.000
_cell.length_c   1.000
_cell.angle_alpha   90.00
_cell.angle_beta   90.00
_cell.angle_gamma   90.00
#
_symmetry.space_group_name_H-M   'P 1'
#
loop_
_entity.id
_entity.type
_entity.pdbx_description
1 polymer ?
#
loop_
_entity_poly.entity_id
_entity_poly.type
_entity_poly.pdbx_seq_one_letter_code
_entity_poly.pdbx_strand_id
1 'polypeptide(L)'
;MSPFAKLKQDLVSAYSFMYRGEVSVVAHAKSVFISALLLVGISGVCVADECSAILEQGVFNTYQGLRTRDLRAGVQQSFCASNVDQKGGSTGAGLSVEVPIKGVPVKFGGDFNQTKSSLHQQGSCGSSASSFSDATYENILQKVVAPEIVAAWTDCRKGGFFINGDLNGDTLALEFRFRPMGPISRTTLIEDPRITGASCPRPGVKARTVLTNAPKYQSCQRSGTGPVTVIANSTMGGARFFIPAVPPPAPPPPEVPQVLVGNYQVRLGPGGGCNGGPANSFPRNLAKITIDNAGAVFATNECNDTSRLSVVDNGHGAMADFG
;
A
#
# COMPACT_ATOMS: atom_id res chain seq x y z
N MET A 1 -18.70 -14.06 28.86
CA MET A 1 -17.50 -13.23 28.65
C MET A 1 -17.42 -12.90 27.17
N SER A 2 -17.64 -11.63 26.82
CA SER A 2 -17.86 -11.18 25.45
C SER A 2 -16.52 -10.86 24.73
N PRO A 3 -16.46 -10.99 23.39
CA PRO A 3 -15.22 -11.07 22.61
C PRO A 3 -14.49 -9.73 22.40
N PHE A 4 -14.92 -8.66 23.06
CA PHE A 4 -14.34 -7.33 22.90
C PHE A 4 -13.19 -7.01 23.87
N ALA A 5 -12.89 -7.91 24.81
CA ALA A 5 -11.78 -7.74 25.77
C ALA A 5 -10.43 -8.30 25.29
N LYS A 6 -10.35 -8.91 24.09
CA LYS A 6 -9.09 -9.46 23.55
C LYS A 6 -8.46 -8.64 22.42
N LEU A 7 -9.05 -7.49 22.08
CA LEU A 7 -8.59 -6.65 20.96
C LEU A 7 -7.97 -5.29 21.38
N LYS A 8 -7.79 -5.05 22.69
CA LYS A 8 -7.10 -3.87 23.23
C LYS A 8 -5.74 -4.16 23.88
N GLN A 9 -5.28 -5.41 23.89
CA GLN A 9 -3.98 -5.78 24.47
C GLN A 9 -2.89 -6.14 23.43
N ASP A 10 -3.27 -6.33 22.15
CA ASP A 10 -2.32 -6.69 21.09
C ASP A 10 -1.97 -5.55 20.11
N LEU A 11 -2.35 -4.30 20.40
CA LEU A 11 -2.08 -3.15 19.52
C LEU A 11 -1.20 -2.05 20.14
N VAL A 12 -0.41 -2.40 21.16
CA VAL A 12 0.67 -1.55 21.71
C VAL A 12 2.04 -2.25 21.71
N SER A 13 2.20 -3.43 21.10
CA SER A 13 3.48 -4.15 21.07
C SER A 13 4.00 -4.46 19.66
N ALA A 14 3.89 -3.51 18.73
CA ALA A 14 4.52 -3.61 17.41
C ALA A 14 5.02 -2.26 16.89
N TYR A 15 5.70 -1.48 17.73
CA TYR A 15 6.52 -0.33 17.30
C TYR A 15 7.71 -0.16 18.23
N SER A 16 8.61 -1.15 18.22
CA SER A 16 10.00 -1.04 18.71
C SER A 16 10.72 -2.33 18.39
N PHE A 17 11.22 -2.47 17.16
CA PHE A 17 12.31 -3.41 16.84
C PHE A 17 12.82 -3.12 15.43
N MET A 18 13.63 -2.07 15.31
CA MET A 18 14.70 -1.97 14.31
C MET A 18 15.50 -0.71 14.61
N TYR A 19 16.49 -0.85 15.50
CA TYR A 19 17.73 -0.08 15.63
C TYR A 19 18.27 -0.31 17.06
N ARG A 20 18.99 -1.41 17.25
CA ARG A 20 20.05 -1.59 18.26
C ARG A 20 20.68 -2.96 18.04
N GLY A 21 21.77 -2.96 17.29
CA GLY A 21 22.71 -4.07 17.21
C GLY A 21 24.11 -3.50 17.36
N GLU A 22 24.47 -3.11 18.58
CA GLU A 22 25.88 -3.05 18.97
C GLU A 22 26.36 -4.49 19.11
N VAL A 23 27.34 -4.88 18.30
CA VAL A 23 28.16 -6.07 18.57
C VAL A 23 29.60 -5.61 18.60
N SER A 24 30.13 -5.49 19.81
CA SER A 24 31.57 -5.54 20.04
C SER A 24 32.04 -6.97 19.79
N VAL A 25 32.98 -7.17 18.86
CA VAL A 25 33.83 -8.37 18.84
C VAL A 25 35.27 -7.92 18.90
N VAL A 26 35.87 -8.09 20.07
CA VAL A 26 37.32 -8.13 20.25
C VAL A 26 37.74 -9.58 20.07
N ALA A 27 38.55 -9.87 19.05
CA ALA A 27 39.51 -10.98 19.08
C ALA A 27 40.58 -10.77 18.00
N HIS A 28 41.83 -10.68 18.46
CA HIS A 28 43.03 -10.80 17.64
C HIS A 28 43.19 -12.24 17.11
N ALA A 29 43.59 -12.39 15.85
CA ALA A 29 44.60 -13.38 15.44
C ALA A 29 45.14 -13.05 14.04
N LYS A 30 46.47 -13.09 13.96
CA LYS A 30 47.30 -12.96 12.76
C LYS A 30 47.03 -14.13 11.82
N SER A 31 46.96 -13.91 10.50
CA SER A 31 47.85 -14.56 9.53
C SER A 31 47.58 -14.11 8.10
N VAL A 32 48.68 -13.84 7.40
CA VAL A 32 48.83 -13.58 5.97
C VAL A 32 48.52 -14.85 5.18
N PHE A 33 47.75 -14.77 4.10
CA PHE A 33 47.98 -15.54 2.87
C PHE A 33 47.38 -14.85 1.64
N ILE A 34 48.22 -14.75 0.62
CA ILE A 34 47.99 -14.23 -0.73
C ILE A 34 47.26 -15.31 -1.55
N SER A 35 46.20 -14.95 -2.27
CA SER A 35 45.73 -15.61 -3.50
C SER A 35 44.58 -14.80 -4.12
N ALA A 36 44.82 -14.06 -5.20
CA ALA A 36 44.70 -14.52 -6.59
C ALA A 36 43.25 -14.53 -7.10
N LEU A 37 42.88 -13.37 -7.66
CA LEU A 37 42.09 -13.16 -8.87
C LEU A 37 41.22 -14.33 -9.37
N LEU A 38 39.91 -14.25 -9.12
CA LEU A 38 38.87 -14.87 -9.95
C LEU A 38 37.65 -13.94 -9.96
N LEU A 39 37.76 -12.88 -10.77
CA LEU A 39 36.64 -12.05 -11.21
C LEU A 39 35.83 -12.87 -12.23
N VAL A 40 34.97 -13.76 -11.74
CA VAL A 40 33.86 -14.27 -12.55
C VAL A 40 32.78 -13.21 -12.49
N GLY A 41 32.64 -12.49 -13.62
CA GLY A 41 31.61 -11.48 -13.79
C GLY A 41 30.21 -12.11 -13.73
N ILE A 42 29.51 -11.89 -12.63
CA ILE A 42 28.07 -12.08 -12.55
C ILE A 42 27.43 -10.69 -12.68
N SER A 43 27.34 -10.20 -13.91
CA SER A 43 26.66 -8.95 -14.23
C SER A 43 25.61 -9.25 -15.28
N GLY A 44 24.43 -9.74 -14.87
CA GLY A 44 23.39 -10.04 -15.86
C GLY A 44 21.98 -10.40 -15.40
N VAL A 45 21.69 -10.64 -14.11
CA VAL A 45 20.37 -11.17 -13.74
C VAL A 45 19.85 -10.57 -12.42
N CYS A 46 19.44 -9.30 -12.44
CA CYS A 46 18.58 -8.73 -11.37
C CYS A 46 17.41 -7.91 -11.93
N VAL A 47 17.21 -7.88 -13.26
CA VAL A 47 16.20 -7.01 -13.89
C VAL A 47 14.79 -7.64 -13.83
N ALA A 48 14.70 -8.97 -13.86
CA ALA A 48 13.41 -9.66 -13.85
C ALA A 48 12.74 -9.62 -12.47
N ASP A 49 13.50 -9.84 -11.38
CA ASP A 49 12.96 -9.94 -10.02
C ASP A 49 12.43 -8.61 -9.46
N GLU A 50 12.99 -7.46 -9.82
CA GLU A 50 12.47 -6.16 -9.35
C GLU A 50 11.16 -5.77 -10.06
N CYS A 51 10.98 -6.18 -11.32
CA CYS A 51 9.77 -5.85 -12.08
C CYS A 51 8.63 -6.82 -11.76
N SER A 52 8.92 -8.12 -11.57
CA SER A 52 7.92 -9.12 -11.20
C SER A 52 7.16 -8.74 -9.92
N ALA A 53 7.82 -8.07 -8.98
CA ALA A 53 7.21 -7.50 -7.77
C ALA A 53 6.05 -6.52 -8.07
N ILE A 54 6.08 -5.79 -9.19
CA ILE A 54 4.97 -4.89 -9.61
C ILE A 54 3.72 -5.71 -9.95
N LEU A 55 3.88 -6.82 -10.66
CA LEU A 55 2.76 -7.71 -10.98
C LEU A 55 2.23 -8.38 -9.71
N GLU A 56 3.10 -8.90 -8.84
CA GLU A 56 2.69 -9.54 -7.59
C GLU A 56 1.97 -8.57 -6.64
N GLN A 57 2.51 -7.36 -6.48
CA GLN A 57 1.86 -6.32 -5.69
C GLN A 57 0.52 -5.88 -6.29
N GLY A 58 0.43 -5.84 -7.62
CA GLY A 58 -0.84 -5.65 -8.32
C GLY A 58 -1.88 -6.69 -7.93
N VAL A 59 -1.50 -7.97 -7.89
CA VAL A 59 -2.40 -9.06 -7.47
C VAL A 59 -2.83 -8.86 -6.02
N PHE A 60 -1.93 -8.52 -5.10
CA PHE A 60 -2.29 -8.31 -3.69
C PHE A 60 -3.19 -7.08 -3.47
N ASN A 61 -3.00 -6.02 -4.26
CA ASN A 61 -3.84 -4.84 -4.22
C ASN A 61 -5.24 -5.12 -4.77
N THR A 62 -5.35 -5.92 -5.83
CA THR A 62 -6.64 -6.34 -6.41
C THR A 62 -7.35 -7.38 -5.54
N TYR A 63 -6.60 -8.29 -4.91
CA TYR A 63 -7.13 -9.42 -4.15
C TYR A 63 -6.53 -9.43 -2.75
N GLN A 64 -7.08 -8.58 -1.87
CA GLN A 64 -6.56 -8.34 -0.52
C GLN A 64 -6.46 -9.61 0.36
N GLY A 65 -7.16 -10.69 0.00
CA GLY A 65 -7.09 -11.99 0.68
C GLY A 65 -5.85 -12.84 0.35
N LEU A 66 -5.03 -12.45 -0.64
CA LEU A 66 -3.92 -13.27 -1.15
C LEU A 66 -2.54 -13.01 -0.52
N ARG A 67 -2.42 -12.22 0.55
CA ARG A 67 -1.18 -11.66 1.15
C ARG A 67 -0.11 -12.65 1.68
N THR A 68 0.09 -13.80 1.04
CA THR A 68 0.97 -14.88 1.49
C THR A 68 2.25 -14.93 0.66
N ARG A 69 3.35 -15.38 1.30
CA ARG A 69 4.67 -15.61 0.69
C ARG A 69 4.69 -16.65 -0.44
N ASP A 70 3.59 -17.39 -0.60
CA ASP A 70 3.46 -18.52 -1.53
C ASP A 70 2.53 -18.21 -2.71
N LEU A 71 2.39 -16.94 -3.12
CA LEU A 71 1.53 -16.55 -4.25
C LEU A 71 1.86 -17.37 -5.50
N ARG A 72 3.14 -17.56 -5.81
CA ARG A 72 3.58 -18.34 -6.97
C ARG A 72 3.13 -19.80 -6.92
N ALA A 73 3.30 -20.46 -5.79
CA ALA A 73 2.84 -21.84 -5.60
C ALA A 73 1.30 -21.93 -5.61
N GLY A 74 0.61 -20.93 -5.03
CA GLY A 74 -0.84 -20.83 -5.07
C GLY A 74 -1.39 -20.63 -6.47
N VAL A 75 -0.79 -19.73 -7.26
CA VAL A 75 -1.12 -19.49 -8.66
C VAL A 75 -0.90 -20.77 -9.46
N GLN A 76 0.26 -21.42 -9.32
CA GLN A 76 0.54 -22.68 -10.01
C GLN A 76 -0.45 -23.77 -9.67
N GLN A 77 -0.68 -24.02 -8.38
CA GLN A 77 -1.60 -25.05 -7.91
C GLN A 77 -3.00 -24.80 -8.45
N SER A 78 -3.47 -23.56 -8.40
CA SER A 78 -4.84 -23.21 -8.78
C SER A 78 -5.01 -23.19 -10.30
N PHE A 79 -4.00 -22.76 -11.03
CA PHE A 79 -3.98 -22.75 -12.49
C PHE A 79 -3.96 -24.19 -13.06
N CYS A 80 -3.17 -25.08 -12.47
CA CYS A 80 -3.11 -26.49 -12.86
C CYS A 80 -4.30 -27.31 -12.35
N ALA A 81 -4.88 -26.98 -11.18
CA ALA A 81 -6.04 -27.69 -10.61
C ALA A 81 -7.40 -27.19 -11.10
N SER A 82 -7.45 -26.02 -11.75
CA SER A 82 -8.66 -25.57 -12.43
C SER A 82 -9.09 -26.70 -13.39
N ASN A 83 -10.34 -27.12 -13.41
CA ASN A 83 -10.83 -28.00 -14.47
C ASN A 83 -11.45 -27.09 -15.53
N VAL A 84 -10.90 -27.10 -16.75
CA VAL A 84 -11.67 -26.56 -17.87
C VAL A 84 -12.47 -27.75 -18.35
N ASP A 85 -13.79 -27.74 -18.14
CA ASP A 85 -14.65 -28.67 -18.86
C ASP A 85 -14.35 -28.50 -20.35
N GLN A 86 -13.73 -29.52 -20.95
CA GLN A 86 -13.54 -29.64 -22.39
C GLN A 86 -14.91 -29.89 -23.04
N LYS A 87 -15.84 -28.95 -22.92
CA LYS A 87 -17.09 -28.95 -23.68
C LYS A 87 -17.06 -27.78 -24.65
N GLY A 88 -16.53 -28.11 -25.82
CA GLY A 88 -16.91 -27.62 -27.15
C GLY A 88 -17.32 -26.16 -27.30
N GLY A 89 -16.56 -25.43 -28.12
CA GLY A 89 -17.05 -24.22 -28.75
C GLY A 89 -15.98 -23.14 -28.83
N SER A 90 -15.35 -23.06 -30.00
CA SER A 90 -14.59 -21.89 -30.43
C SER A 90 -15.52 -20.69 -30.50
N THR A 91 -15.67 -19.94 -29.42
CA THR A 91 -16.33 -18.63 -29.45
C THR A 91 -15.46 -17.65 -28.67
N GLY A 92 -14.73 -16.83 -29.42
CA GLY A 92 -13.84 -15.78 -28.93
C GLY A 92 -14.60 -14.59 -28.33
N ALA A 93 -15.48 -14.85 -27.36
CA ALA A 93 -16.01 -13.82 -26.48
C ALA A 93 -15.11 -13.77 -25.24
N GLY A 94 -14.59 -12.59 -24.92
CA GLY A 94 -13.68 -12.33 -23.80
C GLY A 94 -14.30 -12.58 -22.42
N LEU A 95 -14.72 -13.82 -22.15
CA LEU A 95 -15.22 -14.27 -20.86
C LEU A 95 -14.06 -14.30 -19.88
N SER A 96 -14.20 -13.54 -18.79
CA SER A 96 -13.30 -13.66 -17.66
C SER A 96 -13.58 -14.98 -16.93
N VAL A 97 -12.57 -15.81 -16.71
CA VAL A 97 -12.70 -17.08 -15.96
C VAL A 97 -12.28 -16.85 -14.52
N GLU A 98 -13.08 -17.30 -13.56
CA GLU A 98 -12.73 -17.20 -12.13
C GLU A 98 -12.03 -18.47 -11.67
N VAL A 99 -10.82 -18.32 -11.13
CA VAL A 99 -9.99 -19.40 -10.61
C VAL A 99 -9.67 -19.11 -9.14
N PRO A 100 -9.99 -20.03 -8.22
CA PRO A 100 -9.74 -19.81 -6.80
C PRO A 100 -8.26 -20.02 -6.48
N ILE A 101 -7.52 -18.93 -6.24
CA ILE A 101 -6.14 -18.98 -5.77
C ILE A 101 -6.12 -19.03 -4.26
N LYS A 102 -5.70 -20.17 -3.67
CA LYS A 102 -5.73 -20.37 -2.20
C LYS A 102 -7.09 -20.01 -1.57
N GLY A 103 -8.19 -20.29 -2.28
CA GLY A 103 -9.56 -20.00 -1.83
C GLY A 103 -10.06 -18.57 -2.14
N VAL A 104 -9.24 -17.69 -2.70
CA VAL A 104 -9.66 -16.36 -3.16
C VAL A 104 -10.05 -16.43 -4.64
N PRO A 105 -11.29 -16.04 -5.02
CA PRO A 105 -11.71 -16.04 -6.41
C PRO A 105 -10.97 -14.97 -7.21
N VAL A 106 -10.18 -15.40 -8.19
CA VAL A 106 -9.37 -14.53 -9.06
C VAL A 106 -9.88 -14.59 -10.48
N LYS A 107 -10.19 -13.43 -11.07
CA LYS A 107 -10.66 -13.35 -12.46
C LYS A 107 -9.49 -13.24 -13.43
N PHE A 108 -9.48 -14.12 -14.42
CA PHE A 108 -8.53 -14.16 -15.52
C PHE A 108 -9.19 -13.61 -16.78
N GLY A 109 -8.56 -12.63 -17.43
CA GLY A 109 -9.02 -12.11 -18.72
C GLY A 109 -8.82 -13.09 -19.89
N GLY A 110 -9.41 -12.75 -21.04
CA GLY A 110 -9.42 -13.52 -22.28
C GLY A 110 -8.09 -14.20 -22.60
N ASP A 111 -8.21 -15.43 -23.12
CA ASP A 111 -7.17 -16.41 -23.49
C ASP A 111 -6.75 -17.41 -22.40
N PHE A 112 -7.37 -17.38 -21.20
CA PHE A 112 -7.05 -18.33 -20.12
C PHE A 112 -7.00 -19.80 -20.58
N ASN A 113 -8.01 -20.25 -21.34
CA ASN A 113 -8.08 -21.62 -21.85
C ASN A 113 -6.97 -21.96 -22.85
N GLN A 114 -6.58 -20.99 -23.69
CA GLN A 114 -5.52 -21.17 -24.67
C GLN A 114 -4.15 -21.23 -24.00
N THR A 115 -3.86 -20.29 -23.09
CA THR A 115 -2.64 -20.28 -22.28
C THR A 115 -2.51 -21.56 -21.46
N LYS A 116 -3.61 -22.01 -20.85
CA LYS A 116 -3.62 -23.25 -20.08
C LYS A 116 -3.39 -24.50 -20.92
N SER A 117 -4.06 -24.61 -22.07
CA SER A 117 -3.86 -25.72 -23.01
C SER A 117 -2.39 -25.80 -23.44
N SER A 118 -1.79 -24.65 -23.79
CA SER A 118 -0.37 -24.56 -24.15
C SER A 118 0.55 -25.01 -23.01
N LEU A 119 0.28 -24.60 -21.77
CA LEU A 119 1.10 -24.97 -20.61
C LEU A 119 0.95 -26.45 -20.20
N HIS A 120 -0.22 -27.05 -20.38
CA HIS A 120 -0.40 -28.49 -20.23
C HIS A 120 0.38 -29.28 -21.29
N GLN A 121 0.35 -28.83 -22.54
CA GLN A 121 1.11 -29.45 -23.64
C GLN A 121 2.63 -29.34 -23.43
N GLN A 122 3.08 -28.26 -22.78
CA GLN A 122 4.49 -28.06 -22.41
C GLN A 122 4.91 -28.85 -21.15
N GLY A 123 4.00 -29.59 -20.52
CA GLY A 123 4.30 -30.39 -19.33
C GLY A 123 4.39 -29.59 -18.03
N SER A 124 4.14 -28.28 -18.05
CA SER A 124 4.26 -27.38 -16.88
C SER A 124 3.25 -27.65 -15.75
N CYS A 125 2.21 -28.42 -16.04
CA CYS A 125 1.22 -28.90 -15.07
C CYS A 125 1.23 -30.44 -14.91
N GLY A 126 2.28 -31.13 -15.38
CA GLY A 126 2.43 -32.58 -15.26
C GLY A 126 2.92 -33.05 -13.88
N SER A 127 2.79 -34.35 -13.61
CA SER A 127 3.12 -34.99 -12.32
C SER A 127 4.59 -34.87 -11.88
N SER A 128 5.48 -34.46 -12.79
CA SER A 128 6.92 -34.25 -12.57
C SER A 128 7.37 -32.80 -12.77
N ALA A 129 6.43 -31.85 -12.92
CA ALA A 129 6.76 -30.46 -13.24
C ALA A 129 7.26 -29.70 -12.01
N SER A 130 8.57 -29.45 -11.96
CA SER A 130 9.19 -28.61 -10.94
C SER A 130 8.99 -27.13 -11.26
N SER A 131 7.86 -26.57 -10.81
CA SER A 131 7.53 -25.15 -10.83
C SER A 131 7.36 -24.47 -12.21
N PHE A 132 6.57 -23.39 -12.25
CA PHE A 132 6.51 -22.53 -13.44
C PHE A 132 7.84 -21.79 -13.64
N SER A 133 8.29 -21.66 -14.89
CA SER A 133 9.36 -20.70 -15.22
C SER A 133 8.93 -19.26 -14.88
N ASP A 134 9.88 -18.36 -14.64
CA ASP A 134 9.56 -16.95 -14.32
C ASP A 134 8.72 -16.31 -15.43
N ALA A 135 9.07 -16.54 -16.70
CA ALA A 135 8.34 -16.02 -17.85
C ALA A 135 6.90 -16.56 -17.92
N THR A 136 6.72 -17.85 -17.62
CA THR A 136 5.39 -18.48 -17.54
C THR A 136 4.58 -17.85 -16.42
N TYR A 137 5.18 -17.68 -15.24
CA TYR A 137 4.53 -17.11 -14.07
C TYR A 137 4.10 -15.66 -14.32
N GLU A 138 5.00 -14.81 -14.83
CA GLU A 138 4.71 -13.43 -15.20
C GLU A 138 3.60 -13.31 -16.25
N ASN A 139 3.59 -14.19 -17.26
CA ASN A 139 2.54 -14.20 -18.29
C ASN A 139 1.15 -14.47 -17.70
N ILE A 140 1.08 -15.38 -16.72
CA ILE A 140 -0.15 -15.68 -15.98
C ILE A 140 -0.57 -14.48 -15.13
N LEU A 141 0.35 -13.84 -14.40
CA LEU A 141 0.03 -12.67 -13.58
C LEU A 141 -0.51 -11.49 -14.41
N GLN A 142 0.03 -11.25 -15.60
CA GLN A 142 -0.46 -10.19 -16.51
C GLN A 142 -1.93 -10.35 -16.91
N LYS A 143 -2.46 -11.56 -16.87
CA LYS A 143 -3.87 -11.85 -17.20
C LYS A 143 -4.81 -11.65 -16.00
N VAL A 144 -4.26 -11.44 -14.81
CA VAL A 144 -4.97 -11.30 -13.53
C VAL A 144 -5.03 -9.85 -13.05
N VAL A 145 -3.94 -9.11 -13.26
CA VAL A 145 -3.82 -7.73 -12.78
C VAL A 145 -4.48 -6.73 -13.73
N ALA A 146 -4.82 -5.56 -13.21
CA ALA A 146 -5.38 -4.47 -14.02
C ALA A 146 -4.40 -4.05 -15.15
N PRO A 147 -4.90 -3.64 -16.33
CA PRO A 147 -4.06 -3.24 -17.47
C PRO A 147 -3.03 -2.15 -17.14
N GLU A 148 -3.35 -1.25 -16.21
CA GLU A 148 -2.46 -0.20 -15.72
C GLU A 148 -1.21 -0.77 -15.01
N ILE A 149 -1.36 -1.86 -14.26
CA ILE A 149 -0.26 -2.57 -13.60
C ILE A 149 0.59 -3.31 -14.64
N VAL A 150 -0.05 -3.92 -15.65
CA VAL A 150 0.65 -4.56 -16.77
C VAL A 150 1.49 -3.54 -17.54
N ALA A 151 0.96 -2.34 -17.77
CA ALA A 151 1.70 -1.25 -18.40
C ALA A 151 2.92 -0.85 -17.54
N ALA A 152 2.74 -0.66 -16.23
CA ALA A 152 3.83 -0.33 -15.31
C ALA A 152 4.92 -1.42 -15.25
N TRP A 153 4.54 -2.71 -15.23
CA TRP A 153 5.48 -3.83 -15.32
C TRP A 153 6.19 -3.88 -16.68
N THR A 154 5.46 -3.67 -17.77
CA THR A 154 6.02 -3.67 -19.12
C THR A 154 7.05 -2.55 -19.27
N ASP A 155 6.75 -1.37 -18.75
CA ASP A 155 7.66 -0.22 -18.75
C ASP A 155 8.85 -0.44 -17.81
N CYS A 156 8.63 -1.09 -16.67
CA CYS A 156 9.73 -1.54 -15.80
C CYS A 156 10.70 -2.47 -16.55
N ARG A 157 10.17 -3.45 -17.30
CA ARG A 157 10.95 -4.43 -18.05
C ARG A 157 11.66 -3.86 -19.26
N LYS A 158 11.11 -2.83 -19.89
CA LYS A 158 11.77 -2.14 -21.00
C LYS A 158 13.07 -1.47 -20.57
N GLY A 159 13.26 -1.22 -19.26
CA GLY A 159 14.37 -0.44 -18.75
C GLY A 159 14.24 1.03 -19.16
N GLY A 160 15.33 1.78 -19.01
CA GLY A 160 15.37 3.19 -19.39
C GLY A 160 15.52 4.13 -18.21
N PHE A 161 15.32 5.41 -18.49
CA PHE A 161 15.44 6.47 -17.49
C PHE A 161 14.14 6.62 -16.71
N PHE A 162 14.23 6.63 -15.38
CA PHE A 162 13.10 6.92 -14.50
C PHE A 162 13.53 7.78 -13.32
N ILE A 163 12.53 8.40 -12.70
CA ILE A 163 12.67 9.24 -11.52
C ILE A 163 11.70 8.69 -10.48
N ASN A 164 12.22 8.33 -9.32
CA ASN A 164 11.40 8.03 -8.14
C ASN A 164 11.57 9.13 -7.12
N GLY A 165 10.66 9.19 -6.15
CA GLY A 165 10.85 10.07 -5.02
C GLY A 165 9.94 9.75 -3.85
N ASP A 166 10.43 10.09 -2.66
CA ASP A 166 9.75 9.92 -1.39
C ASP A 166 9.67 11.26 -0.67
N LEU A 167 8.52 11.53 -0.07
CA LEU A 167 8.28 12.74 0.71
C LEU A 167 8.23 12.41 2.20
N ASN A 168 9.11 13.02 2.98
CA ASN A 168 9.13 12.93 4.45
C ASN A 168 8.99 14.33 5.04
N GLY A 169 7.77 14.68 5.47
CA GLY A 169 7.41 16.06 5.81
C GLY A 169 7.55 16.96 4.58
N ASP A 170 8.36 18.01 4.68
CA ASP A 170 8.68 18.91 3.56
C ASP A 170 9.91 18.45 2.77
N THR A 171 10.64 17.43 3.25
CA THR A 171 11.84 16.94 2.57
C THR A 171 11.48 15.92 1.49
N LEU A 172 11.77 16.26 0.25
CA LEU A 172 11.63 15.40 -0.92
C LEU A 172 12.98 14.78 -1.28
N ALA A 173 13.08 13.46 -1.21
CA ALA A 173 14.22 12.71 -1.71
C ALA A 173 13.91 12.18 -3.11
N LEU A 174 14.67 12.61 -4.12
CA LEU A 174 14.54 12.15 -5.50
C LEU A 174 15.63 11.15 -5.84
N GLU A 175 15.27 10.09 -6.56
CA GLU A 175 16.17 9.11 -7.14
C GLU A 175 16.12 9.20 -8.67
N PHE A 176 17.28 9.46 -9.29
CA PHE A 176 17.47 9.41 -10.73
C PHE A 176 18.28 8.17 -11.08
N ARG A 177 17.72 7.29 -11.91
CA ARG A 177 18.37 6.02 -12.25
C ARG A 177 18.08 5.62 -13.70
N PHE A 178 19.05 5.00 -14.34
CA PHE A 178 18.90 4.43 -15.67
C PHE A 178 19.02 2.91 -15.59
N ARG A 179 17.92 2.21 -15.85
CA ARG A 179 17.92 0.76 -15.98
C ARG A 179 18.46 0.38 -17.36
N PRO A 180 19.48 -0.50 -17.45
CA PRO A 180 20.02 -0.94 -18.73
C PRO A 180 18.96 -1.51 -19.68
N MET A 181 19.14 -1.24 -20.98
CA MET A 181 18.30 -1.71 -22.07
C MET A 181 19.16 -2.42 -23.11
N GLY A 182 19.26 -3.74 -23.04
CA GLY A 182 20.17 -4.53 -23.89
C GLY A 182 21.64 -4.07 -23.71
N PRO A 183 22.36 -3.66 -24.77
CA PRO A 183 23.74 -3.20 -24.66
C PRO A 183 23.87 -1.79 -24.06
N ILE A 184 22.77 -1.05 -23.91
CA ILE A 184 22.77 0.32 -23.41
C ILE A 184 22.68 0.29 -21.89
N SER A 185 23.78 0.57 -21.19
CA SER A 185 23.85 0.53 -19.73
C SER A 185 23.85 1.90 -19.05
N ARG A 186 23.84 2.98 -19.85
CA ARG A 186 23.89 4.36 -19.38
C ARG A 186 23.09 5.29 -20.27
N THR A 187 22.64 6.40 -19.70
CA THR A 187 22.11 7.56 -20.42
C THR A 187 22.75 8.83 -19.88
N THR A 188 22.64 9.93 -20.61
CA THR A 188 23.12 11.24 -20.17
C THR A 188 21.97 12.24 -20.17
N LEU A 189 21.83 13.03 -19.11
CA LEU A 189 20.84 14.10 -19.07
C LEU A 189 21.16 15.19 -20.11
N ILE A 190 20.15 15.59 -20.87
CA ILE A 190 20.27 16.60 -21.92
C ILE A 190 20.33 18.00 -21.31
N GLU A 191 19.47 18.26 -20.33
CA GLU A 191 19.31 19.54 -19.63
C GLU A 191 19.19 19.30 -18.11
N ASP A 192 19.21 20.38 -17.32
CA ASP A 192 18.94 20.30 -15.89
C ASP A 192 17.50 19.82 -15.65
N PRO A 193 17.25 18.95 -14.65
CA PRO A 193 15.89 18.56 -14.29
C PRO A 193 15.01 19.78 -13.99
N ARG A 194 13.85 19.84 -14.62
CA ARG A 194 12.84 20.87 -14.36
C ARG A 194 12.01 20.45 -13.15
N ILE A 195 12.08 21.24 -12.09
CA ILE A 195 11.42 20.96 -10.81
C ILE A 195 10.48 22.12 -10.49
N THR A 196 9.20 21.81 -10.32
CA THR A 196 8.17 22.76 -9.87
C THR A 196 7.57 22.30 -8.55
N GLY A 197 7.19 23.24 -7.68
CA GLY A 197 6.65 22.92 -6.35
C GLY A 197 7.67 22.48 -5.31
N ALA A 198 8.97 22.45 -5.64
CA ALA A 198 10.05 22.18 -4.71
C ALA A 198 11.33 22.96 -5.09
N SER A 199 12.19 23.21 -4.10
CA SER A 199 13.49 23.87 -4.25
C SER A 199 14.62 22.93 -3.86
N CYS A 200 15.65 22.80 -4.70
CA CYS A 200 16.78 21.90 -4.48
C CYS A 200 18.08 22.73 -4.41
N PRO A 201 18.52 23.15 -3.20
CA PRO A 201 19.61 24.12 -3.06
C PRO A 201 20.98 23.58 -3.52
N ARG A 202 21.15 22.25 -3.55
CA ARG A 202 22.36 21.58 -4.01
C ARG A 202 21.97 20.47 -4.99
N PRO A 203 21.76 20.78 -6.29
CA PRO A 203 21.35 19.78 -7.25
C PRO A 203 22.48 18.75 -7.43
N GLY A 204 22.23 17.52 -7.00
CA GLY A 204 23.13 16.38 -7.21
C GLY A 204 23.08 15.85 -8.65
N VAL A 205 22.05 16.24 -9.40
CA VAL A 205 21.79 15.81 -10.77
C VAL A 205 21.54 17.04 -11.64
N LYS A 206 22.36 17.20 -12.69
CA LYS A 206 22.34 18.34 -13.62
C LYS A 206 22.53 17.89 -15.08
N ALA A 207 22.45 18.80 -16.04
CA ALA A 207 22.77 18.56 -17.43
C ALA A 207 24.12 17.84 -17.56
N ARG A 208 24.21 16.93 -18.53
CA ARG A 208 25.38 16.05 -18.78
C ARG A 208 25.70 15.05 -17.67
N THR A 209 24.88 14.95 -16.62
CA THR A 209 25.04 13.87 -15.63
C THR A 209 24.81 12.52 -16.30
N VAL A 210 25.77 11.63 -16.13
CA VAL A 210 25.67 10.24 -16.60
C VAL A 210 24.90 9.43 -15.55
N LEU A 211 23.78 8.86 -15.98
CA LEU A 211 22.95 7.96 -15.18
C LEU A 211 23.21 6.53 -15.62
N THR A 212 23.33 5.65 -14.63
CA THR A 212 23.55 4.21 -14.81
C THR A 212 22.57 3.46 -13.92
N ASN A 213 22.77 2.14 -13.76
CA ASN A 213 21.99 1.37 -12.80
C ASN A 213 22.30 1.75 -11.34
N ALA A 214 23.38 2.49 -11.08
CA ALA A 214 23.62 3.07 -9.75
C ALA A 214 22.79 4.37 -9.61
N PRO A 215 21.89 4.45 -8.60
CA PRO A 215 21.04 5.61 -8.41
C PRO A 215 21.84 6.87 -8.06
N LYS A 216 21.34 8.02 -8.51
CA LYS A 216 21.80 9.35 -8.10
C LYS A 216 20.69 10.02 -7.31
N TYR A 217 20.99 10.40 -6.08
CA TYR A 217 20.03 11.02 -5.19
C TYR A 217 20.14 12.54 -5.19
N GLN A 218 19.01 13.20 -5.05
CA GLN A 218 18.92 14.64 -4.88
C GLN A 218 17.87 14.96 -3.81
N SER A 219 18.26 15.78 -2.83
CA SER A 219 17.34 16.26 -1.81
C SER A 219 16.80 17.64 -2.18
N CYS A 220 15.50 17.81 -2.01
CA CYS A 220 14.75 19.01 -2.28
C CYS A 220 13.82 19.32 -1.10
N GLN A 221 13.41 20.58 -0.98
CA GLN A 221 12.40 21.03 -0.03
C GLN A 221 11.12 21.37 -0.79
N ARG A 222 10.00 20.77 -0.41
CA ARG A 222 8.69 21.06 -0.99
C ARG A 222 8.26 22.48 -0.61
N SER A 223 7.74 23.22 -1.58
CA SER A 223 7.22 24.56 -1.38
C SER A 223 5.72 24.49 -1.10
N GLY A 224 5.35 24.41 0.18
CA GLY A 224 3.95 24.38 0.64
C GLY A 224 3.22 23.08 0.30
N THR A 225 1.90 23.14 0.19
CA THR A 225 1.02 21.96 -0.03
C THR A 225 0.67 21.73 -1.50
N GLY A 226 1.15 22.58 -2.41
CA GLY A 226 0.91 22.48 -3.85
C GLY A 226 1.56 21.25 -4.50
N PRO A 227 1.20 20.93 -5.76
CA PRO A 227 1.75 19.77 -6.44
C PRO A 227 3.25 19.94 -6.73
N VAL A 228 3.98 18.83 -6.73
CA VAL A 228 5.39 18.78 -7.14
C VAL A 228 5.50 18.01 -8.44
N THR A 229 6.19 18.60 -9.42
CA THR A 229 6.49 17.93 -10.68
C THR A 229 7.98 17.98 -10.95
N VAL A 230 8.55 16.83 -11.27
CA VAL A 230 9.94 16.69 -11.71
C VAL A 230 9.94 16.10 -13.10
N ILE A 231 10.55 16.78 -14.07
CA ILE A 231 10.71 16.32 -15.44
C ILE A 231 12.19 16.39 -15.79
N ALA A 232 12.73 15.31 -16.34
CA ALA A 232 14.08 15.33 -16.87
C ALA A 232 14.14 14.57 -18.20
N ASN A 233 14.99 15.06 -19.10
CA ASN A 233 15.21 14.48 -20.42
C ASN A 233 16.62 13.93 -20.50
N SER A 234 16.76 12.75 -21.10
CA SER A 234 18.03 12.08 -21.33
C SER A 234 18.19 11.68 -22.80
N THR A 235 19.40 11.32 -23.20
CA THR A 235 19.69 10.81 -24.56
C THR A 235 18.90 9.55 -24.92
N MET A 236 18.31 8.87 -23.93
CA MET A 236 17.51 7.65 -24.09
C MET A 236 16.01 7.86 -23.78
N GLY A 237 15.53 9.11 -23.78
CA GLY A 237 14.14 9.47 -23.46
C GLY A 237 14.00 10.28 -22.18
N GLY A 238 12.77 10.64 -21.85
CA GLY A 238 12.43 11.47 -20.68
C GLY A 238 11.75 10.67 -19.57
N ALA A 239 11.82 11.20 -18.36
CA ALA A 239 11.16 10.67 -17.18
C ALA A 239 10.43 11.80 -16.43
N ARG A 240 9.34 11.44 -15.76
CA ARG A 240 8.57 12.36 -14.91
C ARG A 240 8.24 11.72 -13.57
N PHE A 241 8.22 12.52 -12.53
CA PHE A 241 7.73 12.17 -11.20
C PHE A 241 6.76 13.26 -10.73
N PHE A 242 5.67 12.86 -10.07
CA PHE A 242 4.59 13.75 -9.69
C PHE A 242 4.06 13.43 -8.30
N ILE A 243 3.92 14.46 -7.46
CA ILE A 243 3.21 14.40 -6.18
C ILE A 243 2.00 15.33 -6.27
N PRO A 244 0.77 14.84 -6.04
CA PRO A 244 -0.41 15.68 -6.06
C PRO A 244 -0.41 16.73 -4.94
N ALA A 245 -1.22 17.78 -5.13
CA ALA A 245 -1.51 18.74 -4.07
C ALA A 245 -2.18 18.03 -2.89
N VAL A 246 -1.87 18.45 -1.67
CA VAL A 246 -2.65 18.01 -0.50
C VAL A 246 -3.99 18.72 -0.56
N PRO A 247 -5.13 18.00 -0.66
CA PRO A 247 -6.43 18.65 -0.65
C PRO A 247 -6.57 19.43 0.66
N PRO A 248 -7.15 20.65 0.63
CA PRO A 248 -7.40 21.39 1.85
C PRO A 248 -8.25 20.51 2.78
N PRO A 249 -8.04 20.61 4.11
CA PRO A 249 -8.92 19.93 5.05
C PRO A 249 -10.36 20.31 4.71
N ALA A 250 -11.24 19.30 4.67
CA ALA A 250 -12.66 19.54 4.44
C ALA A 250 -13.11 20.65 5.41
N PRO A 251 -13.91 21.63 4.95
CA PRO A 251 -14.45 22.62 5.86
C PRO A 251 -15.09 21.90 7.04
N PRO A 252 -14.93 22.41 8.27
CA PRO A 252 -15.61 21.82 9.41
C PRO A 252 -17.09 21.65 9.03
N PRO A 253 -17.71 20.50 9.35
CA PRO A 253 -19.13 20.32 9.11
C PRO A 253 -19.88 21.55 9.63
N PRO A 254 -20.86 22.09 8.88
CA PRO A 254 -21.68 23.18 9.39
C PRO A 254 -22.15 22.81 10.78
N GLU A 255 -21.91 23.70 11.76
CA GLU A 255 -22.36 23.47 13.12
C GLU A 255 -23.87 23.30 13.06
N VAL A 256 -24.33 22.07 13.28
CA VAL A 256 -25.74 21.75 13.16
C VAL A 256 -26.44 22.46 14.31
N PRO A 257 -27.43 23.34 14.05
CA PRO A 257 -28.15 24.02 15.11
C PRO A 257 -28.71 22.97 16.07
N GLN A 258 -28.14 22.95 17.27
CA GLN A 258 -28.58 22.04 18.31
C GLN A 258 -29.85 22.63 18.93
N VAL A 259 -30.99 22.01 18.66
CA VAL A 259 -32.25 22.40 19.30
C VAL A 259 -32.26 21.76 20.69
N LEU A 260 -32.35 22.59 21.73
CA LEU A 260 -32.55 22.10 23.09
C LEU A 260 -33.94 21.46 23.17
N VAL A 261 -34.00 20.16 23.39
CA VAL A 261 -35.26 19.41 23.47
C VAL A 261 -35.79 19.37 24.91
N GLY A 262 -34.91 19.45 25.90
CA GLY A 262 -35.29 19.55 27.30
C GLY A 262 -34.09 19.49 28.23
N ASN A 263 -34.36 19.72 29.53
CA ASN A 263 -33.39 19.54 30.61
C ASN A 263 -33.77 18.28 31.40
N TYR A 264 -32.84 17.34 31.55
CA TYR A 264 -33.11 16.06 32.21
C TYR A 264 -32.13 15.82 33.36
N GLN A 265 -32.61 15.18 34.44
CA GLN A 265 -31.74 14.63 35.47
C GLN A 265 -31.30 13.23 35.06
N VAL A 266 -29.99 13.05 34.91
CA VAL A 266 -29.39 11.74 34.67
C VAL A 266 -28.74 11.30 35.97
N ARG A 267 -29.01 10.07 36.41
CA ARG A 267 -28.36 9.51 37.60
C ARG A 267 -26.90 9.21 37.25
N LEU A 268 -25.98 9.70 38.07
CA LEU A 268 -24.54 9.46 37.90
C LEU A 268 -24.22 7.97 38.07
N GLY A 269 -23.26 7.49 37.29
CA GLY A 269 -22.78 6.12 37.40
C GLY A 269 -22.04 5.84 38.72
N PRO A 270 -21.54 4.61 38.89
CA PRO A 270 -20.81 4.20 40.10
C PRO A 270 -19.48 4.96 40.32
N GLY A 271 -18.96 5.65 39.29
CA GLY A 271 -17.78 6.51 39.39
C GLY A 271 -18.06 7.94 39.89
N GLY A 272 -19.34 8.32 40.07
CA GLY A 272 -19.72 9.70 40.38
C GLY A 272 -19.67 10.63 39.16
N GLY A 273 -19.76 11.94 39.42
CA GLY A 273 -19.71 12.99 38.40
C GLY A 273 -18.37 13.71 38.39
N CYS A 274 -17.96 14.20 37.23
CA CYS A 274 -16.69 14.91 37.02
C CYS A 274 -16.54 16.21 37.86
N ASN A 275 -17.62 16.74 38.45
CA ASN A 275 -17.59 17.84 39.42
C ASN A 275 -17.60 17.37 40.90
N GLY A 276 -17.21 16.14 41.19
CA GLY A 276 -17.20 15.58 42.55
C GLY A 276 -18.59 15.16 43.04
N GLY A 277 -19.53 14.94 42.13
CA GLY A 277 -20.85 14.37 42.47
C GLY A 277 -20.70 12.94 42.99
N PRO A 278 -21.35 12.57 44.11
CA PRO A 278 -21.24 11.22 44.65
C PRO A 278 -21.77 10.16 43.68
N ALA A 279 -21.20 8.96 43.75
CA ALA A 279 -21.65 7.81 42.96
C ALA A 279 -23.17 7.57 43.14
N ASN A 280 -23.86 7.26 42.05
CA ASN A 280 -25.30 6.98 42.06
C ASN A 280 -26.21 8.13 42.53
N SER A 281 -25.72 9.37 42.59
CA SER A 281 -26.53 10.55 42.90
C SER A 281 -27.02 11.27 41.64
N PHE A 282 -27.85 12.29 41.81
CA PHE A 282 -28.21 13.21 40.72
C PHE A 282 -27.27 14.43 40.73
N PRO A 283 -26.82 14.90 39.55
CA PRO A 283 -26.01 16.11 39.44
C PRO A 283 -26.83 17.34 39.84
N ARG A 284 -26.15 18.40 40.31
CA ARG A 284 -26.82 19.68 40.62
C ARG A 284 -27.29 20.38 39.35
N ASN A 285 -26.54 20.24 38.27
CA ASN A 285 -26.88 20.83 36.98
C ASN A 285 -27.52 19.75 36.11
N LEU A 286 -28.64 20.11 35.47
CA LEU A 286 -29.32 19.22 34.54
C LEU A 286 -28.46 18.99 33.29
N ALA A 287 -28.46 17.77 32.77
CA ALA A 287 -27.85 17.49 31.48
C ALA A 287 -28.67 18.21 30.39
N LYS A 288 -27.97 18.86 29.45
CA LYS A 288 -28.60 19.47 28.29
C LYS A 288 -28.76 18.42 27.22
N ILE A 289 -29.99 18.19 26.78
CA ILE A 289 -30.25 17.27 25.66
C ILE A 289 -30.52 18.07 24.41
N THR A 290 -29.71 17.87 23.39
CA THR A 290 -29.84 18.52 22.08
C THR A 290 -30.11 17.51 21.00
N ILE A 291 -30.85 17.91 19.98
CA ILE A 291 -31.07 17.11 18.77
C ILE A 291 -30.49 17.87 17.58
N ASP A 292 -29.72 17.17 16.76
CA ASP A 292 -29.22 17.70 15.50
C ASP A 292 -30.27 17.56 14.38
N ASN A 293 -30.03 18.22 13.24
CA ASN A 293 -30.90 18.15 12.07
C ASN A 293 -31.03 16.74 11.47
N ALA A 294 -30.16 15.79 11.83
CA ALA A 294 -30.23 14.40 11.42
C ALA A 294 -31.05 13.53 12.40
N GLY A 295 -31.59 14.13 13.47
CA GLY A 295 -32.36 13.44 14.51
C GLY A 295 -31.49 12.69 15.52
N ALA A 296 -30.17 12.88 15.50
CA ALA A 296 -29.30 12.33 16.53
C ALA A 296 -29.43 13.14 17.82
N VAL A 297 -29.58 12.43 18.93
CA VAL A 297 -29.73 13.02 20.27
C VAL A 297 -28.37 13.04 20.96
N PHE A 298 -28.02 14.17 21.56
CA PHE A 298 -26.80 14.37 22.32
C PHE A 298 -27.13 14.80 23.74
N ALA A 299 -26.34 14.33 24.69
CA ALA A 299 -26.37 14.78 26.07
C ALA A 299 -25.06 15.48 26.39
N THR A 300 -25.13 16.75 26.78
CA THR A 300 -23.98 17.49 27.33
C THR A 300 -24.10 17.52 28.85
N ASN A 301 -23.11 16.97 29.53
CA ASN A 301 -23.06 16.98 30.99
C ASN A 301 -22.53 18.32 31.52
N GLU A 302 -22.48 18.43 32.83
CA GLU A 302 -22.00 19.61 33.57
C GLU A 302 -20.49 19.90 33.45
N CYS A 303 -19.75 19.05 32.74
CA CYS A 303 -18.32 19.22 32.44
C CYS A 303 -18.08 19.51 30.95
N ASN A 304 -19.14 19.83 30.20
CA ASN A 304 -19.14 20.03 28.76
C ASN A 304 -18.74 18.79 27.93
N ASP A 305 -18.69 17.59 28.54
CA ASP A 305 -18.56 16.36 27.75
C ASP A 305 -19.89 16.06 27.09
N THR A 306 -19.82 15.78 25.78
CA THR A 306 -20.99 15.49 24.95
C THR A 306 -20.96 14.04 24.48
N SER A 307 -22.02 13.30 24.80
CA SER A 307 -22.20 11.92 24.38
C SER A 307 -23.42 11.78 23.49
N ARG A 308 -23.33 10.92 22.47
CA ARG A 308 -24.50 10.56 21.65
C ARG A 308 -25.39 9.62 22.44
N LEU A 309 -26.69 9.93 22.52
CA LEU A 309 -27.68 9.06 23.13
C LEU A 309 -28.32 8.16 22.07
N SER A 310 -28.49 6.88 22.42
CA SER A 310 -29.41 5.98 21.73
C SER A 310 -30.71 5.88 22.53
N VAL A 311 -31.83 6.30 21.94
CA VAL A 311 -33.16 6.10 22.53
C VAL A 311 -33.57 4.67 22.23
N VAL A 312 -33.63 3.83 23.26
CA VAL A 312 -34.20 2.49 23.16
C VAL A 312 -35.62 2.55 23.69
N ASP A 313 -36.61 2.36 22.81
CA ASP A 313 -38.00 2.26 23.22
C ASP A 313 -38.29 0.84 23.71
N ASN A 314 -38.35 0.67 25.03
CA ASN A 314 -38.59 -0.62 25.69
C ASN A 314 -40.05 -0.79 26.14
N GLY A 315 -41.00 0.03 25.67
CA GLY A 315 -42.43 -0.10 26.03
C GLY A 315 -42.78 0.21 27.49
N HIS A 316 -41.78 0.53 28.33
CA HIS A 316 -41.93 0.88 29.75
C HIS A 316 -41.23 2.20 30.13
N GLY A 317 -40.90 3.04 29.14
CA GLY A 317 -40.19 4.30 29.30
C GLY A 317 -38.84 4.29 28.58
N ALA A 318 -38.45 5.44 28.02
CA ALA A 318 -37.19 5.61 27.33
C ALA A 318 -36.02 5.58 28.33
N MET A 319 -35.06 4.67 28.13
CA MET A 319 -33.76 4.70 28.82
C MET A 319 -32.70 5.23 27.87
N ALA A 320 -31.92 6.20 28.34
CA ALA A 320 -30.74 6.70 27.66
C ALA A 320 -29.53 5.86 28.11
N ASP A 321 -28.90 5.17 27.18
CA ASP A 321 -27.64 4.46 27.42
C ASP A 321 -26.46 5.38 27.07
N PHE A 322 -25.47 5.46 27.95
CA PHE A 322 -24.26 6.26 27.79
C PHE A 322 -23.12 5.28 27.53
N GLY A 323 -22.84 5.03 26.24
CA GLY A 323 -21.73 4.17 25.79
C GLY A 323 -20.37 4.82 25.89
#